data_AF-A0A7W9FYQ6-F1
#
_entry.id   AF-A0A7W9FYQ6-F1
#
_cell.length_a   1.000
_cell.length_b   1.000
_cell.length_c   1.000
_cell.angle_alpha   90.00
_cell.angle_beta   90.00
_cell.angle_gamma   90.00
#
_symmetry.space_group_name_H-M   'P 1'
#
loop_
_entity.id
_entity.type
_entity.pdbx_description
1 polymer ?
#
loop_
_entity_poly.entity_id
_entity_poly.type
_entity_poly.pdbx_seq_one_letter_code
_entity_poly.pdbx_strand_id
1 'polypeptide(L)'
;MFGAFDEFLRELIVEGTLEGLASARARGRVGGRPPSLDPHGVEMARALYDMKGSDGKRRYTVQQIADRLGVSRATIYRHLDRSLR
;
A
#
# COMPACT_ATOMS: atom_id res chain seq x y z
N MET A 1 -43.56 -10.46 -2.68
CA MET A 1 -43.29 -11.41 -3.77
C MET A 1 -42.04 -11.05 -4.59
N PHE A 2 -41.67 -9.76 -4.72
CA PHE A 2 -40.46 -9.34 -5.45
C PHE A 2 -39.14 -9.54 -4.68
N GLY A 3 -39.15 -9.51 -3.35
CA GLY A 3 -37.92 -9.62 -2.55
C GLY A 3 -37.10 -10.91 -2.77
N ALA A 4 -37.76 -12.07 -2.92
CA ALA A 4 -37.05 -13.34 -3.16
C ALA A 4 -36.36 -13.37 -4.55
N PHE A 5 -36.92 -12.68 -5.53
CA PHE A 5 -36.33 -12.54 -6.86
C PHE A 5 -35.16 -11.53 -6.84
N ASP A 6 -35.32 -10.42 -6.12
CA ASP A 6 -34.27 -9.42 -5.96
C ASP A 6 -33.05 -9.99 -5.22
N GLU A 7 -33.28 -10.82 -4.19
CA GLU A 7 -32.23 -11.55 -3.48
C GLU A 7 -31.48 -12.53 -4.39
N PHE A 8 -32.21 -13.30 -5.20
CA PHE A 8 -31.62 -14.22 -6.18
C PHE A 8 -30.76 -13.47 -7.23
N LEU A 9 -31.26 -12.35 -7.77
CA LEU A 9 -30.47 -11.54 -8.70
C LEU A 9 -29.22 -10.93 -8.05
N ARG A 10 -29.31 -10.51 -6.79
CA ARG A 10 -28.15 -10.01 -6.04
C ARG A 10 -27.09 -11.10 -5.89
N GLU A 11 -27.49 -12.34 -5.59
CA GLU A 11 -26.56 -13.47 -5.48
C GLU A 11 -25.82 -13.73 -6.79
N LEU A 12 -26.54 -13.76 -7.93
CA LEU A 12 -25.92 -13.92 -9.25
C LEU A 12 -24.91 -12.81 -9.58
N ILE A 13 -25.21 -11.56 -9.23
CA ILE A 13 -24.29 -10.42 -9.44
C ILE A 13 -23.04 -10.55 -8.57
N VAL A 14 -23.20 -10.96 -7.31
CA VAL A 14 -22.08 -11.16 -6.39
C VAL A 14 -21.18 -12.29 -6.89
N GLU A 15 -21.76 -13.42 -7.30
CA GLU A 15 -21.02 -14.56 -7.84
C GLU A 15 -20.21 -14.17 -9.07
N GLY A 16 -20.84 -13.55 -10.07
CA GLY A 16 -20.14 -13.09 -11.27
C GLY A 16 -19.05 -12.05 -10.98
N THR A 17 -19.24 -11.20 -9.98
CA THR A 17 -18.21 -10.25 -9.53
C THR A 17 -17.01 -10.96 -8.91
N LEU A 18 -17.24 -11.98 -8.09
CA LEU A 18 -16.19 -12.76 -7.45
C LEU A 18 -15.39 -13.56 -8.48
N GLU A 19 -16.06 -14.18 -9.45
CA GLU A 19 -15.43 -14.87 -10.57
C GLU A 19 -14.57 -13.92 -11.40
N GLY A 20 -15.10 -12.74 -11.74
CA GLY A 20 -14.36 -11.71 -12.46
C GLY A 20 -13.12 -11.24 -11.71
N LEU A 21 -13.23 -11.02 -10.39
CA LEU A 21 -12.11 -10.67 -9.52
C LEU A 21 -11.06 -11.79 -9.44
N ALA A 22 -11.49 -13.04 -9.33
CA ALA A 22 -10.61 -14.20 -9.31
C ALA A 22 -9.83 -14.32 -10.63
N SER A 23 -10.53 -14.20 -11.77
CA SER A 23 -9.93 -14.19 -13.10
C SER A 23 -8.91 -13.05 -13.28
N ALA A 24 -9.22 -11.84 -12.79
CA ALA A 24 -8.29 -10.72 -12.85
C ALA A 24 -7.05 -10.93 -11.97
N ARG A 25 -7.20 -11.50 -10.77
CA ARG A 25 -6.09 -11.86 -9.89
C ARG A 25 -5.19 -12.94 -10.51
N ALA A 26 -5.77 -13.94 -11.18
CA ALA A 26 -5.02 -14.97 -11.89
C ALA A 26 -4.16 -14.39 -13.03
N ARG A 27 -4.62 -13.29 -13.65
CA ARG A 27 -3.83 -12.50 -14.62
C ARG A 27 -2.79 -11.57 -13.98
N GLY A 28 -2.60 -11.61 -12.66
CA GLY A 28 -1.61 -10.80 -11.94
C GLY A 28 -2.11 -9.41 -11.51
N ARG A 29 -3.41 -9.09 -11.64
CA ARG A 29 -3.93 -7.80 -11.15
C ARG A 29 -3.95 -7.81 -9.62
N VAL A 30 -3.16 -6.92 -9.02
CA VAL A 30 -3.24 -6.60 -7.60
C VAL A 30 -4.27 -5.48 -7.42
N GLY A 31 -5.43 -5.82 -6.84
CA GLY A 31 -6.49 -4.85 -6.53
C GLY A 31 -6.22 -4.05 -5.25
N GLY A 32 -7.18 -3.19 -4.87
CA GLY A 32 -7.10 -2.37 -3.66
C GLY A 32 -6.50 -0.98 -3.90
N ARG A 33 -6.27 -0.25 -2.81
CA ARG A 33 -5.69 1.10 -2.85
C ARG A 33 -4.19 1.01 -3.20
N PRO A 34 -3.69 1.78 -4.18
CA PRO A 34 -2.27 1.77 -4.50
C PRO A 34 -1.42 2.24 -3.30
N PRO A 35 -0.19 1.74 -3.15
CA PRO A 35 0.74 2.24 -2.14
C PRO A 35 0.96 3.75 -2.27
N SER A 36 1.15 4.43 -1.14
CA SER A 36 1.41 5.88 -1.13
C SER A 36 2.83 6.26 -1.57
N LEU A 37 3.74 5.29 -1.63
CA LEU A 37 5.09 5.45 -2.16
C LEU A 37 5.32 4.43 -3.27
N ASP A 38 5.89 4.89 -4.37
CA ASP A 38 6.44 4.02 -5.39
C ASP A 38 7.75 3.35 -4.88
N PRO A 39 8.27 2.32 -5.58
CA PRO A 39 9.50 1.64 -5.17
C PRO A 39 10.71 2.58 -5.04
N HIS A 40 10.82 3.59 -5.89
CA HIS A 40 11.92 4.56 -5.85
C HIS A 40 11.83 5.46 -4.62
N GLY A 41 10.62 5.89 -4.24
CA GLY A 41 10.35 6.63 -3.02
C GLY A 41 10.64 5.81 -1.75
N VAL A 42 10.45 4.48 -1.80
CA VAL A 42 10.86 3.59 -0.70
C VAL A 42 12.38 3.52 -0.58
N GLU A 43 13.11 3.37 -1.68
CA GLU A 43 14.58 3.38 -1.66
C GLU A 43 15.13 4.73 -1.19
N MET A 44 14.53 5.84 -1.65
CA MET A 44 14.87 7.18 -1.17
C MET A 44 14.62 7.34 0.34
N ALA A 45 13.49 6.84 0.84
CA ALA A 45 13.19 6.86 2.27
C ALA A 45 14.24 6.10 3.10
N ARG A 46 14.71 4.94 2.62
CA ARG A 46 15.77 4.15 3.26
C ARG A 46 17.10 4.88 3.24
N ALA A 47 17.51 5.38 2.08
CA ALA A 47 18.76 6.13 1.93
C ALA A 47 18.82 7.34 2.87
N LEU A 48 17.71 8.09 2.99
CA LEU A 48 17.61 9.23 3.91
C LEU A 48 17.62 8.80 5.39
N TYR A 49 17.06 7.63 5.71
CA TYR A 49 17.04 7.10 7.07
C TYR A 49 18.40 6.61 7.54
N ASP A 50 19.17 5.99 6.64
CA ASP A 50 20.50 5.43 6.92
C ASP A 50 21.62 6.49 6.84
N MET A 51 21.35 7.64 6.21
CA MET A 51 22.31 8.73 6.13
C MET A 51 22.66 9.26 7.54
N LYS A 52 23.92 9.07 7.93
CA LYS A 52 24.47 9.61 9.18
C LYS A 52 25.16 10.94 8.94
N GLY A 53 25.06 11.84 9.92
CA GLY A 53 25.83 13.08 9.97
C GLY A 53 27.25 12.83 10.48
N SER A 54 28.03 13.92 10.54
CA SER A 54 29.38 13.95 11.12
C SER A 54 29.44 13.40 12.55
N ASP A 55 28.36 13.56 13.30
CA ASP A 55 28.28 13.24 14.72
C ASP A 55 27.88 11.77 14.98
N GLY A 56 27.88 10.93 13.94
CA GLY A 56 27.49 9.52 14.00
C GLY A 56 25.98 9.27 14.17
N LYS A 57 25.19 10.32 14.37
CA LYS A 57 23.71 10.29 14.46
C LYS A 57 23.06 10.38 13.08
N ARG A 58 21.78 10.01 12.99
CA ARG A 58 20.99 10.19 11.76
C ARG A 58 20.94 11.66 11.35
N ARG A 59 21.16 11.92 10.07
CA ARG A 59 21.12 13.27 9.50
C ARG A 59 19.71 13.83 9.40
N TYR A 60 18.72 12.97 9.14
CA TYR A 60 17.31 13.35 9.02
C TYR A 60 16.46 12.60 10.04
N THR A 61 15.48 13.29 10.60
CA THR A 61 14.43 12.66 11.42
C THR A 61 13.39 12.01 10.52
N VAL A 62 12.66 11.01 11.05
CA VAL A 62 11.57 10.35 10.32
C VAL A 62 10.48 11.35 9.91
N GLN A 63 10.24 12.39 10.71
CA GLN A 63 9.31 13.46 10.35
C GLN A 63 9.80 14.23 9.12
N GLN A 64 11.07 14.64 9.09
CA GLN A 64 11.63 15.36 7.93
C GLN A 64 11.62 14.52 6.66
N ILE A 65 11.86 13.21 6.77
CA ILE A 65 11.77 12.28 5.63
C ILE A 65 10.32 12.19 5.14
N ALA A 66 9.36 12.07 6.07
CA ALA A 66 7.94 12.00 5.77
C ALA A 66 7.44 13.28 5.06
N ASP A 67 7.82 14.46 5.57
CA ASP A 67 7.48 15.75 4.99
C ASP A 67 8.07 15.90 3.57
N ARG A 68 9.33 15.49 3.39
CA ARG A 68 10.01 15.55 2.08
C ARG A 68 9.38 14.64 1.04
N LEU A 69 8.84 13.51 1.47
CA LEU A 69 8.17 12.53 0.60
C LEU A 69 6.65 12.73 0.52
N GLY A 70 6.09 13.73 1.21
CA GLY A 70 4.65 14.02 1.19
C GLY A 70 3.78 12.92 1.80
N VAL A 71 4.31 12.13 2.73
CA VAL A 71 3.59 11.01 3.35
C VAL A 71 3.59 11.10 4.87
N SER A 72 2.74 10.31 5.52
CA SER A 72 2.74 10.22 6.99
C SER A 72 4.00 9.51 7.51
N ARG A 73 4.41 9.81 8.75
CA ARG A 73 5.43 9.02 9.47
C ARG A 73 5.13 7.53 9.50
N ALA A 74 3.85 7.16 9.67
CA ALA A 74 3.42 5.77 9.70
C ALA A 74 3.68 5.07 8.36
N THR A 75 3.53 5.79 7.23
CA THR A 75 3.90 5.29 5.91
C THR A 75 5.37 4.95 5.85
N ILE A 76 6.25 5.84 6.33
CA ILE A 76 7.70 5.59 6.36
C ILE A 76 8.03 4.34 7.18
N TYR A 77 7.55 4.26 8.42
CA TYR A 77 7.81 3.08 9.28
C TYR A 77 7.31 1.78 8.66
N ARG A 78 6.13 1.77 8.02
CA ARG A 78 5.58 0.58 7.35
C ARG A 78 6.47 0.07 6.21
N HIS A 79 7.19 0.95 5.52
CA HIS A 79 8.11 0.57 4.46
C HIS A 79 9.52 0.21 4.96
N LEU A 80 9.93 0.77 6.10
CA LEU A 80 11.19 0.41 6.78
C LEU A 80 11.10 -0.93 7.53
N ASP A 81 9.96 -1.23 8.17
CA ASP A 81 9.74 -2.50 8.89
C ASP A 81 9.55 -3.68 7.93
N ARG A 82 8.85 -3.46 6.80
CA ARG A 82 8.65 -4.48 5.77
C ARG A 82 9.95 -4.92 5.09
N SER A 83 11.02 -4.11 5.14
CA SER A 83 12.33 -4.45 4.59
C SER A 83 13.30 -5.08 5.58
N LEU A 84 12.92 -5.13 6.87
CA LEU A 84 13.69 -5.80 7.92
C LEU A 84 13.23 -7.25 8.15
N ARG A 85 12.24 -7.72 7.38
CA ARG A 85 11.81 -9.13 7.30
C ARG A 85 12.23 -9.71 5.97
#